data_AF-A0ABC8TUK5-F1
#
_entry.id   AF-A0ABC8TUK5-F1
#
_cell.length_a   1.000
_cell.length_b   1.000
_cell.length_c   1.000
_cell.angle_alpha   90.00
_cell.angle_beta   90.00
_cell.angle_gamma   90.00
#
_symmetry.space_group_name_H-M   'P 1'
#
loop_
_entity.id
_entity.type
_entity.pdbx_description
1 polymer ?
#
loop_
_entity_poly.entity_id
_entity_poly.type
_entity_poly.pdbx_seq_one_letter_code
_entity_poly.pdbx_strand_id
1 'polypeptide(L)'
;MAQEGFDFNACIYDGISFLSRAQESAAKDRIGYATRSSYVIQSLSTLSVADSLFIERIKSRVRQWINACKDSVTKTDDALVKSLRKLVLGSEEYGSRPCLIIDVCSERQVQLALQMLRGFSDDVVPLLIPAKGGGTQAVRVVLTSSKEDRELFEKELQKMEDEQNKRVRGFREVIDLISTSEKPVVAHNALNDFTSIHSKFLAPLPPTLDEFRHSLLLVFPHILDVNHLMKELGPLKKVTNLPAAISCVKRRFFVPIDLEIPHQVKESEGKTHGHNVLRISQLFAKLCSILKVNPEAHDADSGHLSSALEGFANIFNPCSRNSQDSTDGEVGLWTENMRNISSEDLVFLWGFRGGISAGMLKSMLHGSHDVFSNEFDVRLLDKSCAIVVFRNPGLSGSFLGAMDSEGVCSESLREMILDGLRAAGYETYKKVCRLGLWERDLADSLDKALADPDNNLSEVGFEESSEIYWNSDLMINLDDL
;
A
#
# COMPACT_ATOMS: atom_id res chain seq x y z
N MET A 1 -20.56 4.69 -8.07
CA MET A 1 -20.24 3.36 -8.65
C MET A 1 -21.48 2.68 -9.19
N ALA A 2 -22.49 2.35 -8.36
CA ALA A 2 -23.74 1.74 -8.85
C ALA A 2 -24.46 2.58 -9.91
N GLN A 3 -24.61 3.89 -9.68
CA GLN A 3 -25.20 4.84 -10.65
C GLN A 3 -24.37 4.98 -11.94
N GLU A 4 -23.10 4.61 -11.91
CA GLU A 4 -22.16 4.72 -13.04
C GLU A 4 -22.02 3.38 -13.80
N GLY A 5 -22.86 2.38 -13.47
CA GLY A 5 -22.85 1.07 -14.11
C GLY A 5 -21.71 0.15 -13.67
N PHE A 6 -21.11 0.37 -12.49
CA PHE A 6 -20.05 -0.52 -11.99
C PHE A 6 -20.59 -1.92 -11.72
N ASP A 7 -19.94 -2.93 -12.29
CA ASP A 7 -20.23 -4.33 -12.05
C ASP A 7 -19.51 -4.83 -10.80
N PHE A 8 -20.24 -4.92 -9.69
CA PHE A 8 -19.70 -5.43 -8.44
C PHE A 8 -19.39 -6.94 -8.50
N ASN A 9 -20.07 -7.71 -9.35
CA ASN A 9 -19.82 -9.15 -9.47
C ASN A 9 -18.44 -9.42 -10.05
N ALA A 10 -18.00 -8.60 -11.01
CA ALA A 10 -16.65 -8.68 -11.55
C ALA A 10 -15.55 -8.44 -10.50
N CYS A 11 -15.85 -7.70 -9.43
CA CYS A 11 -14.92 -7.47 -8.33
C CYS A 11 -15.01 -8.57 -7.26
N ILE A 12 -16.22 -8.99 -6.91
CA ILE A 12 -16.49 -9.92 -5.80
C ILE A 12 -16.23 -11.38 -6.21
N TYR A 13 -16.69 -11.79 -7.39
CA TYR A 13 -16.62 -13.18 -7.85
C TYR A 13 -15.46 -13.42 -8.82
N ASP A 14 -15.17 -12.44 -9.68
CA ASP A 14 -14.10 -12.54 -10.70
C ASP A 14 -12.89 -11.66 -10.38
N GLY A 15 -12.78 -11.21 -9.12
CA GLY A 15 -11.70 -10.34 -8.66
C GLY A 15 -10.33 -10.97 -8.83
N ILE A 16 -9.38 -10.21 -9.37
CA ILE A 16 -7.99 -10.65 -9.46
C ILE A 16 -7.38 -10.59 -8.06
N SER A 17 -6.90 -11.73 -7.58
CA SER A 17 -6.21 -11.82 -6.30
C SER A 17 -4.93 -10.98 -6.28
N PHE A 18 -4.43 -10.65 -5.09
CA PHE A 18 -3.13 -10.03 -4.92
C PHE A 18 -2.60 -10.33 -3.52
N LEU A 19 -1.27 -10.36 -3.38
CA LEU A 19 -0.59 -10.25 -2.10
C LEU A 19 0.34 -9.05 -2.14
N SER A 20 0.41 -8.26 -1.06
CA SER A 20 1.39 -7.20 -0.93
C SER A 20 2.83 -7.75 -0.85
N ARG A 21 3.84 -6.91 -1.10
CA ARG A 21 5.26 -7.33 -0.94
C ARG A 21 5.54 -7.80 0.48
N ALA A 22 5.00 -7.10 1.48
CA ALA A 22 5.14 -7.48 2.88
C ALA A 22 4.45 -8.84 3.18
N GLN A 23 3.25 -9.08 2.64
CA GLN A 23 2.54 -10.34 2.79
C GLN A 23 3.27 -11.51 2.11
N GLU A 24 3.73 -11.34 0.87
CA GLU A 24 4.53 -12.37 0.19
C GLU A 24 5.81 -12.66 0.97
N SER A 25 6.51 -11.63 1.47
CA SER A 25 7.72 -11.82 2.28
C SER A 25 7.45 -12.56 3.58
N ALA A 26 6.35 -12.25 4.28
CA ALA A 26 5.95 -12.96 5.50
C ALA A 26 5.47 -14.40 5.20
N ALA A 27 4.91 -14.61 4.01
CA ALA A 27 4.39 -15.89 3.58
C ALA A 27 5.48 -16.79 2.96
N LYS A 28 6.68 -16.30 2.63
CA LYS A 28 7.79 -17.14 2.11
C LYS A 28 8.13 -18.34 2.99
N ASP A 29 7.98 -18.21 4.31
CA ASP A 29 8.25 -19.30 5.26
C ASP A 29 7.05 -20.24 5.48
N ARG A 30 5.83 -19.80 5.13
CA ARG A 30 4.56 -20.53 5.34
C ARG A 30 4.01 -21.16 4.07
N ILE A 31 4.23 -20.51 2.94
CA ILE A 31 3.92 -21.00 1.61
C ILE A 31 4.89 -22.13 1.36
N GLY A 32 4.46 -23.30 1.79
CA GLY A 32 5.23 -24.51 1.88
C GLY A 32 5.50 -25.11 0.50
N TYR A 33 6.39 -24.48 -0.24
CA TYR A 33 6.95 -25.11 -1.41
C TYR A 33 8.06 -26.07 -0.99
N ALA A 34 8.36 -26.99 -1.89
CA ALA A 34 9.59 -27.76 -1.89
C ALA A 34 10.76 -26.80 -2.13
N THR A 35 10.99 -25.89 -1.19
CA THR A 35 12.00 -24.85 -1.30
C THR A 35 13.33 -25.52 -1.06
N ARG A 36 14.27 -25.25 -1.97
CA ARG A 36 15.66 -25.58 -1.78
C ARG A 36 16.10 -24.93 -0.46
N SER A 37 16.43 -25.73 0.55
CA SER A 37 17.07 -25.18 1.73
C SER A 37 18.44 -24.65 1.30
N SER A 38 18.60 -23.32 1.27
CA SER A 38 19.93 -22.75 1.26
C SER A 38 20.62 -23.23 2.53
N TYR A 39 21.82 -23.79 2.38
CA TYR A 39 22.58 -24.37 3.47
C TYR A 39 23.08 -23.29 4.45
N VAL A 40 22.18 -22.60 5.15
CA VAL A 40 22.56 -21.59 6.14
C VAL A 40 23.08 -22.30 7.38
N ILE A 41 24.35 -22.03 7.67
CA ILE A 41 25.07 -22.63 8.78
C ILE A 41 24.71 -21.84 10.04
N GLN A 42 23.96 -22.46 10.93
CA GLN A 42 24.18 -22.23 12.36
C GLN A 42 25.08 -23.36 12.86
N SER A 43 26.18 -23.01 13.52
CA SER A 43 27.04 -23.97 14.18
C SER A 43 26.19 -24.77 15.16
N LEU A 44 25.96 -26.05 14.87
CA LEU A 44 25.21 -26.93 15.76
C LEU A 44 25.97 -27.05 17.07
N SER A 45 25.25 -26.89 18.17
CA SER A 45 25.70 -27.24 19.52
C SER A 45 26.12 -28.72 19.57
N THR A 46 26.78 -29.11 20.67
CA THR A 46 27.23 -30.49 20.91
C THR A 46 26.20 -31.54 20.49
N LEU A 47 26.63 -32.47 19.64
CA LEU A 47 25.80 -33.58 19.15
C LEU A 47 25.41 -34.47 20.34
N SER A 48 24.11 -34.68 20.51
CA SER A 48 23.63 -35.66 21.49
C SER A 48 23.79 -37.08 20.94
N VAL A 49 23.69 -38.07 21.83
CA VAL A 49 23.65 -39.49 21.44
C VAL A 49 22.46 -39.76 20.52
N ALA A 50 21.31 -39.14 20.78
CA ALA A 50 20.11 -39.27 19.95
C ALA A 50 20.32 -38.70 18.53
N ASP A 51 20.98 -37.54 18.43
CA ASP A 51 21.31 -36.92 17.12
C ASP A 51 22.23 -37.84 16.31
N SER A 52 23.22 -38.44 16.96
CA SER A 52 24.18 -39.35 16.32
C SER A 52 23.51 -40.61 15.78
N LEU A 53 22.60 -41.21 16.57
CA LEU A 53 21.81 -42.37 16.15
C LEU A 53 20.87 -42.03 14.99
N PHE A 54 20.24 -40.86 15.04
CA PHE A 54 19.40 -40.37 13.94
C PHE A 54 20.22 -40.21 12.65
N ILE A 55 21.35 -39.48 12.71
CA ILE A 55 22.22 -39.26 11.55
C ILE A 55 22.66 -40.58 10.93
N GLU A 56 23.20 -41.51 11.72
CA GLU A 56 23.71 -42.78 11.18
C GLU A 56 22.60 -43.66 10.61
N ARG A 57 21.41 -43.66 11.22
CA ARG A 57 20.23 -44.37 10.69
C ARG A 57 19.83 -43.80 9.32
N ILE A 58 19.67 -42.48 9.21
CA ILE A 58 19.25 -41.84 7.95
C ILE A 58 20.35 -41.99 6.89
N LYS A 59 21.61 -41.79 7.24
CA LYS A 59 22.76 -41.95 6.33
C LYS A 59 22.85 -43.36 5.76
N SER A 60 22.67 -44.39 6.60
CA SER A 60 22.65 -45.79 6.14
C SER A 60 21.47 -46.03 5.18
N ARG A 61 20.27 -45.55 5.54
CA ARG A 61 19.07 -45.68 4.71
C ARG A 61 19.23 -45.00 3.34
N VAL A 62 19.74 -43.76 3.32
CA VAL A 62 19.98 -43.00 2.08
C VAL A 62 21.02 -43.71 1.20
N ARG A 63 22.14 -44.18 1.78
CA ARG A 63 23.17 -44.90 1.03
C ARG A 63 22.63 -46.19 0.40
N GLN A 64 21.87 -46.98 1.17
CA GLN A 64 21.26 -48.21 0.67
C GLN A 64 20.26 -47.92 -0.46
N TRP A 65 19.46 -46.87 -0.32
CA TRP A 65 18.51 -46.44 -1.32
C TRP A 65 19.19 -45.97 -2.62
N ILE A 66 20.23 -45.12 -2.55
CA ILE A 66 21.00 -44.66 -3.72
C ILE A 66 21.58 -45.86 -4.46
N ASN A 67 22.21 -46.80 -3.74
CA ASN A 67 22.79 -48.00 -4.34
C ASN A 67 21.72 -48.86 -5.03
N ALA A 68 20.56 -49.06 -4.38
CA ALA A 68 19.47 -49.82 -4.98
C ALA A 68 18.92 -49.16 -6.26
N CYS A 69 18.84 -47.83 -6.29
CA CYS A 69 18.44 -47.10 -7.49
C CYS A 69 19.47 -47.27 -8.63
N LYS A 70 20.77 -47.14 -8.33
CA LYS A 70 21.86 -47.34 -9.32
C LYS A 70 21.93 -48.79 -9.84
N ASP A 71 21.73 -49.77 -8.97
CA ASP A 71 21.71 -51.20 -9.35
C ASP A 71 20.50 -51.57 -10.23
N SER A 72 19.35 -50.92 -10.01
CA SER A 72 18.13 -51.17 -10.81
C SER A 72 18.21 -50.68 -12.26
N VAL A 73 19.15 -49.78 -12.56
CA VAL A 73 19.43 -49.30 -13.93
C VAL A 73 20.31 -50.29 -14.69
N THR A 74 21.12 -51.09 -13.99
CA THR A 74 22.11 -51.97 -14.60
C THR A 74 21.68 -53.45 -14.70
N LYS A 75 20.65 -53.87 -13.95
CA LYS A 75 20.18 -55.26 -13.92
C LYS A 75 18.73 -55.39 -14.38
N THR A 76 18.46 -56.28 -15.33
CA THR A 76 17.12 -56.78 -15.67
C THR A 76 16.61 -57.70 -14.56
N ASP A 77 16.18 -57.11 -13.45
CA ASP A 77 15.53 -57.84 -12.36
C ASP A 77 14.07 -58.15 -12.69
N ASP A 78 13.58 -59.28 -12.18
CA ASP A 78 12.19 -59.71 -12.28
C ASP A 78 11.23 -58.65 -11.68
N ALA A 79 10.10 -58.37 -12.33
CA ALA A 79 9.25 -57.21 -12.04
C ALA A 79 8.70 -57.20 -10.60
N LEU A 80 8.52 -58.37 -10.00
CA LEU A 80 8.09 -58.56 -8.61
C LEU A 80 9.17 -58.14 -7.61
N VAL A 81 10.43 -58.49 -7.88
CA VAL A 81 11.58 -58.14 -7.01
C VAL A 81 11.81 -56.63 -7.04
N LYS A 82 11.65 -56.00 -8.21
CA LYS A 82 11.71 -54.54 -8.36
C LYS A 82 10.62 -53.84 -7.57
N SER A 83 9.38 -54.35 -7.62
CA SER A 83 8.24 -53.79 -6.89
C SER A 83 8.37 -53.94 -5.37
N LEU A 84 8.86 -55.10 -4.89
CA LEU A 84 9.12 -55.31 -3.46
C LEU A 84 10.26 -54.42 -2.93
N ARG A 85 11.35 -54.24 -3.69
CA ARG A 85 12.41 -53.30 -3.31
C ARG A 85 11.89 -51.86 -3.27
N LYS A 86 11.02 -51.46 -4.22
CA LYS A 86 10.38 -50.14 -4.25
C LYS A 86 9.57 -49.88 -2.97
N LEU A 87 8.82 -50.89 -2.53
CA LEU A 87 7.97 -50.84 -1.34
C LEU A 87 8.78 -50.81 -0.03
N VAL A 88 9.83 -51.64 0.07
CA VAL A 88 10.66 -51.77 1.29
C VAL A 88 11.56 -50.55 1.51
N LEU A 89 12.08 -49.95 0.43
CA LEU A 89 12.92 -48.76 0.52
C LEU A 89 12.11 -47.47 0.63
N GLY A 90 10.79 -47.52 0.41
CA GLY A 90 9.92 -46.34 0.37
C GLY A 90 10.32 -45.38 -0.75
N SER A 91 10.72 -45.92 -1.90
CA SER A 91 11.11 -45.09 -3.05
C SER A 91 9.86 -44.62 -3.79
N GLU A 92 9.58 -43.33 -3.67
CA GLU A 92 8.55 -42.63 -4.42
C GLU A 92 9.15 -42.01 -5.69
N GLU A 93 8.32 -41.39 -6.52
CA GLU A 93 8.76 -40.65 -7.70
C GLU A 93 8.34 -39.18 -7.54
N TYR A 94 9.28 -38.27 -7.76
CA TYR A 94 9.03 -36.85 -7.89
C TYR A 94 9.19 -36.45 -9.35
N GLY A 95 8.07 -36.27 -10.05
CA GLY A 95 8.06 -36.21 -11.51
C GLY A 95 8.57 -37.53 -12.09
N SER A 96 9.70 -37.49 -12.80
CA SER A 96 10.37 -38.66 -13.38
C SER A 96 11.53 -39.20 -12.52
N ARG A 97 11.86 -38.55 -11.41
CA ARG A 97 13.06 -38.85 -10.61
C ARG A 97 12.72 -39.66 -9.36
N PRO A 98 13.48 -40.72 -9.02
CA PRO A 98 13.30 -41.42 -7.76
C PRO A 98 13.50 -40.48 -6.56
N CYS A 99 12.66 -40.60 -5.54
CA CYS A 99 12.83 -39.88 -4.29
C CYS A 99 12.60 -40.75 -3.05
N LEU A 100 13.12 -40.28 -1.92
CA LEU A 100 13.00 -40.89 -0.61
C LEU A 100 12.52 -39.83 0.39
N ILE A 101 11.52 -40.16 1.21
CA ILE A 101 11.03 -39.28 2.27
C ILE A 101 11.70 -39.62 3.60
N ILE A 102 12.23 -38.60 4.27
CA ILE A 102 12.76 -38.66 5.63
C ILE A 102 11.81 -37.88 6.53
N ASP A 103 11.04 -38.57 7.35
CA ASP A 103 10.19 -37.93 8.36
C ASP A 103 11.05 -37.25 9.42
N VAL A 104 10.70 -36.02 9.78
CA VAL A 104 11.38 -35.22 10.80
C VAL A 104 10.36 -34.70 11.80
N CYS A 105 10.72 -34.70 13.08
CA CYS A 105 9.84 -34.29 14.17
C CYS A 105 10.23 -32.95 14.80
N SER A 106 11.34 -32.34 14.35
CA SER A 106 11.82 -31.06 14.87
C SER A 106 12.73 -30.35 13.87
N GLU A 107 12.84 -29.03 13.99
CA GLU A 107 13.75 -28.21 13.19
C GLU A 107 15.22 -28.66 13.35
N ARG A 108 15.59 -29.14 14.54
CA ARG A 108 16.91 -29.74 14.77
C ARG A 108 17.13 -30.97 13.88
N GLN A 109 16.14 -31.85 13.72
CA GLN A 109 16.26 -33.02 12.83
C GLN A 109 16.31 -32.63 11.35
N VAL A 110 15.61 -31.57 10.94
CA VAL A 110 15.72 -30.99 9.59
C VAL A 110 17.16 -30.60 9.31
N GLN A 111 17.77 -29.80 10.21
CA GLN A 111 19.17 -29.34 10.08
C GLN A 111 20.16 -30.52 10.03
N LEU A 112 20.01 -31.51 10.91
CA LEU A 112 20.87 -32.70 10.93
C LEU A 112 20.74 -33.52 9.65
N ALA A 113 19.52 -33.70 9.12
CA ALA A 113 19.29 -34.40 7.87
C ALA A 113 19.94 -33.67 6.69
N LEU A 114 19.74 -32.35 6.58
CA LEU A 114 20.33 -31.52 5.52
C LEU A 114 21.87 -31.52 5.57
N GLN A 115 22.44 -31.44 6.77
CA GLN A 115 23.89 -31.49 6.95
C GLN A 115 24.45 -32.84 6.50
N MET A 116 23.81 -33.94 6.90
CA MET A 116 24.21 -35.29 6.52
C MET A 116 24.13 -35.49 5.00
N LEU A 117 23.08 -34.98 4.36
CA LEU A 117 22.86 -35.09 2.92
C LEU A 117 23.92 -34.35 2.08
N ARG A 118 24.69 -33.41 2.65
CA ARG A 118 25.84 -32.81 1.94
C ARG A 118 26.87 -33.84 1.50
N GLY A 119 27.04 -34.93 2.26
CA GLY A 119 27.92 -36.04 1.91
C GLY A 119 27.49 -36.79 0.64
N PHE A 120 26.29 -36.53 0.14
CA PHE A 120 25.70 -37.10 -1.07
C PHE A 120 25.33 -36.02 -2.12
N SER A 121 25.85 -34.80 -1.97
CA SER A 121 25.42 -33.63 -2.77
C SER A 121 25.61 -33.76 -4.28
N ASP A 122 26.51 -34.63 -4.74
CA ASP A 122 26.69 -34.93 -6.16
C ASP A 122 25.54 -35.76 -6.74
N ASP A 123 24.90 -36.59 -5.92
CA ASP A 123 23.87 -37.54 -6.34
C ASP A 123 22.44 -37.05 -6.02
N VAL A 124 22.25 -36.26 -4.95
CA VAL A 124 20.91 -35.96 -4.43
C VAL A 124 20.63 -34.47 -4.20
N VAL A 125 19.36 -34.09 -4.38
CA VAL A 125 18.84 -32.75 -4.08
C VAL A 125 17.77 -32.85 -2.99
N PRO A 126 17.98 -32.26 -1.80
CA PRO A 126 16.98 -32.23 -0.73
C PRO A 126 15.92 -31.14 -0.94
N LEU A 127 14.67 -31.49 -0.65
CA LEU A 127 13.51 -30.61 -0.70
C LEU A 127 12.75 -30.69 0.64
N LEU A 128 12.34 -29.55 1.19
CA LEU A 128 11.56 -29.52 2.43
C LEU A 128 10.07 -29.76 2.12
N ILE A 129 9.40 -30.56 2.94
CA ILE A 129 7.95 -30.75 2.89
C ILE A 129 7.35 -30.01 4.09
N PRO A 130 6.53 -28.97 3.87
CA PRO A 130 5.89 -28.22 4.95
C PRO A 130 4.86 -29.07 5.71
N ALA A 131 4.61 -28.74 6.97
CA ALA A 131 3.47 -29.22 7.74
C ALA A 131 2.27 -28.26 7.60
N LYS A 132 1.04 -28.77 7.72
CA LYS A 132 -0.22 -27.98 7.62
C LYS A 132 -0.41 -26.87 8.68
N GLY A 133 0.49 -26.75 9.66
CA GLY A 133 0.43 -25.75 10.73
C GLY A 133 1.74 -24.97 10.89
N GLY A 134 2.56 -24.91 9.85
CA GLY A 134 3.90 -24.32 9.87
C GLY A 134 5.00 -25.30 10.27
N GLY A 135 6.24 -25.01 9.81
CA GLY A 135 7.41 -25.88 10.00
C GLY A 135 7.54 -27.00 8.96
N THR A 136 8.57 -27.84 9.10
CA THR A 136 8.87 -28.94 8.16
C THR A 136 8.38 -30.28 8.72
N GLN A 137 7.55 -31.00 7.97
CA GLN A 137 7.09 -32.36 8.30
C GLN A 137 8.10 -33.44 7.87
N ALA A 138 8.73 -33.25 6.71
CA ALA A 138 9.65 -34.23 6.15
C ALA A 138 10.67 -33.59 5.20
N VAL A 139 11.78 -34.28 4.96
CA VAL A 139 12.78 -33.94 3.93
C VAL A 139 12.68 -34.96 2.80
N ARG A 140 12.32 -34.52 1.61
CA ARG A 140 12.32 -35.34 0.39
C ARG A 140 13.70 -35.28 -0.26
N VAL A 141 14.33 -36.43 -0.43
CA VAL A 141 15.62 -36.59 -1.09
C VAL A 141 15.37 -37.05 -2.52
N VAL A 142 15.66 -36.23 -3.52
CA VAL A 142 15.49 -36.57 -4.94
C VAL A 142 16.82 -37.00 -5.53
N LEU A 143 16.86 -38.16 -6.19
CA LEU A 143 18.05 -38.66 -6.87
C LEU A 143 18.17 -38.03 -8.26
N THR A 144 19.37 -37.57 -8.57
CA THR A 144 19.74 -37.08 -9.90
C THR A 144 20.71 -38.06 -10.55
N SER A 145 20.53 -38.30 -11.85
CA SER A 145 21.26 -39.33 -12.60
C SER A 145 22.65 -38.88 -13.05
N SER A 146 22.85 -37.57 -13.16
CA SER A 146 24.07 -36.92 -13.63
C SER A 146 24.13 -35.47 -13.14
N LYS A 147 25.28 -34.82 -13.32
CA LYS A 147 25.43 -33.39 -13.01
C LYS A 147 24.52 -32.53 -13.90
N GLU A 148 24.37 -32.91 -15.17
CA GLU A 148 23.51 -32.24 -16.14
C GLU A 148 22.03 -32.37 -15.75
N ASP A 149 21.61 -33.56 -15.32
CA ASP A 149 20.25 -33.80 -14.80
C ASP A 149 19.98 -33.00 -13.51
N ARG A 150 21.00 -32.84 -12.65
CA ARG A 150 20.92 -32.01 -11.44
C ARG A 150 20.72 -30.53 -11.79
N GLU A 151 21.51 -30.00 -12.73
CA GLU A 151 21.36 -28.61 -13.20
C GLU A 151 20.01 -28.38 -13.90
N LEU A 152 19.52 -29.37 -14.66
CA LEU A 152 18.18 -29.33 -15.25
C LEU A 152 17.10 -29.31 -14.17
N PHE A 153 17.22 -30.17 -13.16
CA PHE A 153 16.26 -30.24 -12.06
C PHE A 153 16.25 -28.95 -11.23
N GLU A 154 17.41 -28.35 -10.97
CA GLU A 154 17.50 -27.05 -10.31
C GLU A 154 16.79 -25.94 -11.11
N LYS A 155 16.88 -25.95 -12.45
CA LYS A 155 16.15 -25.02 -13.32
C LYS A 155 14.64 -25.28 -13.31
N GLU A 156 14.22 -26.55 -13.30
CA GLU A 156 12.81 -26.93 -13.19
C GLU A 156 12.21 -26.43 -11.87
N LEU A 157 12.92 -26.60 -10.75
CA LEU A 157 12.51 -26.10 -9.43
C LEU A 157 12.41 -24.57 -9.42
N GLN A 158 13.41 -23.86 -9.97
CA GLN A 158 13.37 -22.40 -10.04
C GLN A 158 12.18 -21.91 -10.89
N LYS A 159 11.95 -22.54 -12.04
CA LYS A 159 10.83 -22.19 -12.91
C LYS A 159 9.47 -22.43 -12.22
N MET A 160 9.34 -23.56 -11.53
CA MET A 160 8.14 -23.88 -10.75
C MET A 160 7.92 -22.85 -9.63
N GLU A 161 8.96 -22.48 -8.91
CA GLU A 161 8.93 -21.44 -7.88
C GLU A 161 8.52 -20.08 -8.48
N ASP A 162 9.10 -19.68 -9.62
CA ASP A 162 8.78 -18.42 -10.29
C ASP A 162 7.33 -18.39 -10.81
N GLU A 163 6.85 -19.48 -11.43
CA GLU A 163 5.47 -19.60 -11.91
C GLU A 163 4.47 -19.53 -10.75
N GLN A 164 4.81 -20.15 -9.63
CA GLN A 164 3.95 -20.18 -8.46
C GLN A 164 3.99 -18.84 -7.70
N ASN A 165 5.17 -18.22 -7.56
CA ASN A 165 5.30 -16.85 -7.06
C ASN A 165 4.44 -15.90 -7.89
N LYS A 166 4.50 -15.97 -9.23
CA LYS A 166 3.63 -15.17 -10.11
C LYS A 166 2.14 -15.39 -9.85
N ARG A 167 1.70 -16.63 -9.61
CA ARG A 167 0.29 -16.92 -9.27
C ARG A 167 -0.12 -16.28 -7.95
N VAL A 168 0.77 -16.29 -6.95
CA VAL A 168 0.52 -15.74 -5.62
C VAL A 168 0.50 -14.19 -5.64
N ARG A 169 1.33 -13.56 -6.47
CA ARG A 169 1.36 -12.09 -6.64
C ARG A 169 0.08 -11.52 -7.22
N GLY A 170 -0.54 -12.24 -8.14
CA GLY A 170 -1.76 -11.82 -8.82
C GLY A 170 -1.64 -10.44 -9.46
N PHE A 171 -2.56 -9.50 -9.16
CA PHE A 171 -2.55 -8.15 -9.74
C PHE A 171 -1.30 -7.34 -9.38
N ARG A 172 -0.60 -7.67 -8.27
CA ARG A 172 0.64 -6.97 -7.91
C ARG A 172 1.70 -7.06 -9.00
N GLU A 173 1.70 -8.10 -9.83
CA GLU A 173 2.63 -8.20 -10.97
C GLU A 173 2.54 -6.97 -11.89
N VAL A 174 1.35 -6.41 -12.09
CA VAL A 174 1.17 -5.17 -12.87
C VAL A 174 1.85 -3.98 -12.18
N ILE A 175 1.74 -3.88 -10.87
CA ILE A 175 2.39 -2.84 -10.07
C ILE A 175 3.91 -2.96 -10.12
N ASP A 176 4.43 -4.19 -10.00
CA ASP A 176 5.86 -4.48 -10.06
C ASP A 176 6.42 -4.19 -11.48
N LEU A 177 5.64 -4.44 -12.54
CA LEU A 177 5.99 -4.07 -13.92
C LEU A 177 6.00 -2.55 -14.13
N ILE A 178 5.03 -1.81 -13.57
CA ILE A 178 5.03 -0.35 -13.62
C ILE A 178 6.26 0.20 -12.90
N SER A 179 6.56 -0.32 -11.70
CA SER A 179 7.73 0.04 -10.91
C SER A 179 9.04 -0.20 -11.67
N THR A 180 9.19 -1.38 -12.28
CA THR A 180 10.38 -1.78 -13.07
C THR A 180 10.56 -0.93 -14.33
N SER A 181 9.49 -0.33 -14.86
CA SER A 181 9.58 0.53 -16.03
C SER A 181 10.31 1.86 -15.76
N GLU A 182 10.37 2.29 -14.49
CA GLU A 182 10.90 3.57 -14.03
C GLU A 182 10.30 4.82 -14.73
N LYS A 183 9.23 4.63 -15.50
CA LYS A 183 8.54 5.68 -16.23
C LYS A 183 7.71 6.55 -15.28
N PRO A 184 7.52 7.84 -15.60
CA PRO A 184 6.69 8.72 -14.79
C PRO A 184 5.24 8.24 -14.73
N VAL A 185 4.69 8.17 -13.52
CA VAL A 185 3.29 7.84 -13.26
C VAL A 185 2.50 9.13 -13.13
N VAL A 186 1.61 9.37 -14.09
CA VAL A 186 0.75 10.56 -14.13
C VAL A 186 -0.60 10.26 -13.48
N ALA A 187 -0.99 11.07 -12.51
CA ALA A 187 -2.24 10.94 -11.77
C ALA A 187 -2.91 12.30 -11.56
N HIS A 188 -4.14 12.31 -11.01
CA HIS A 188 -4.85 13.54 -10.66
C HIS A 188 -5.40 13.40 -9.25
N ASN A 189 -4.96 14.28 -8.34
CA ASN A 189 -5.25 14.16 -6.91
C ASN A 189 -4.75 12.82 -6.33
N ALA A 190 -3.47 12.56 -6.56
CA ALA A 190 -2.85 11.24 -6.54
C ALA A 190 -2.69 10.63 -5.14
N LEU A 191 -2.74 11.44 -4.08
CA LEU A 191 -2.46 10.98 -2.72
C LEU A 191 -3.32 9.78 -2.31
N ASN A 192 -4.64 9.84 -2.55
CA ASN A 192 -5.56 8.75 -2.18
C ASN A 192 -5.34 7.48 -3.01
N ASP A 193 -4.97 7.63 -4.28
CA ASP A 193 -4.66 6.49 -5.15
C ASP A 193 -3.40 5.80 -4.65
N PHE A 194 -2.36 6.57 -4.32
CA PHE A 194 -1.09 6.01 -3.85
C PHE A 194 -1.13 5.47 -2.42
N THR A 195 -1.94 6.01 -1.51
CA THR A 195 -2.16 5.39 -0.19
C THR A 195 -2.88 4.04 -0.34
N SER A 196 -3.86 3.97 -1.25
CA SER A 196 -4.56 2.73 -1.57
C SER A 196 -3.64 1.70 -2.26
N ILE A 197 -2.80 2.13 -3.19
CA ILE A 197 -1.80 1.28 -3.86
C ILE A 197 -0.77 0.77 -2.86
N HIS A 198 -0.26 1.64 -2.00
CA HIS A 198 0.75 1.30 -1.01
C HIS A 198 0.23 0.24 -0.04
N SER A 199 -0.91 0.50 0.61
CA SER A 199 -1.54 -0.42 1.57
C SER A 199 -1.90 -1.79 0.99
N LYS A 200 -2.33 -1.85 -0.28
CA LYS A 200 -2.75 -3.11 -0.93
C LYS A 200 -1.60 -3.91 -1.52
N PHE A 201 -0.62 -3.25 -2.13
CA PHE A 201 0.37 -3.91 -2.99
C PHE A 201 1.78 -3.89 -2.41
N LEU A 202 2.11 -2.96 -1.52
CA LEU A 202 3.46 -2.78 -1.00
C LEU A 202 3.57 -3.27 0.44
N ALA A 203 3.02 -2.49 1.38
CA ALA A 203 3.08 -2.72 2.81
C ALA A 203 1.98 -1.90 3.50
N PRO A 204 1.67 -2.14 4.79
CA PRO A 204 0.80 -1.26 5.56
C PRO A 204 1.30 0.18 5.54
N LEU A 205 0.36 1.14 5.66
CA LEU A 205 0.70 2.56 5.63
C LEU A 205 1.64 2.88 6.80
N PRO A 206 2.77 3.54 6.55
CA PRO A 206 3.66 4.00 7.61
C PRO A 206 2.98 5.04 8.51
N PRO A 207 3.46 5.21 9.76
CA PRO A 207 2.90 6.16 10.72
C PRO A 207 3.07 7.62 10.30
N THR A 208 4.08 7.93 9.47
CA THR A 208 4.40 9.30 9.06
C THR A 208 4.31 9.49 7.54
N LEU A 209 3.98 10.72 7.12
CA LEU A 209 3.92 11.07 5.69
C LEU A 209 5.29 10.96 5.02
N ASP A 210 6.37 11.24 5.75
CA ASP A 210 7.74 11.17 5.23
C ASP A 210 8.18 9.73 4.98
N GLU A 211 7.86 8.79 5.88
CA GLU A 211 8.10 7.37 5.66
C GLU A 211 7.25 6.83 4.52
N PHE A 212 5.97 7.22 4.44
CA PHE A 212 5.10 6.90 3.31
C PHE A 212 5.72 7.37 2.00
N ARG A 213 6.15 8.64 1.93
CA ARG A 213 6.78 9.22 0.75
C ARG A 213 8.04 8.45 0.37
N HIS A 214 8.94 8.20 1.33
CA HIS A 214 10.20 7.50 1.06
C HIS A 214 9.94 6.08 0.54
N SER A 215 9.06 5.33 1.21
CA SER A 215 8.66 3.98 0.80
C SER A 215 8.05 3.96 -0.60
N LEU A 216 7.20 4.93 -0.93
CA LEU A 216 6.56 5.03 -2.23
C LEU A 216 7.55 5.35 -3.35
N LEU A 217 8.51 6.24 -3.10
CA LEU A 217 9.51 6.67 -4.09
C LEU A 217 10.52 5.57 -4.44
N LEU A 218 10.70 4.57 -3.58
CA LEU A 218 11.43 3.35 -3.92
C LEU A 218 10.74 2.50 -4.99
N VAL A 219 9.43 2.70 -5.18
CA VAL A 219 8.62 1.93 -6.15
C VAL A 219 8.29 2.77 -7.38
N PHE A 220 7.91 4.02 -7.17
CA PHE A 220 7.56 4.96 -8.23
C PHE A 220 8.46 6.19 -8.11
N PRO A 221 9.61 6.22 -8.81
CA PRO A 221 10.59 7.30 -8.64
C PRO A 221 10.06 8.66 -9.10
N HIS A 222 9.08 8.66 -10.01
CA HIS A 222 8.56 9.87 -10.63
C HIS A 222 7.04 9.86 -10.67
N ILE A 223 6.40 10.54 -9.71
CA ILE A 223 4.95 10.70 -9.65
C ILE A 223 4.59 12.14 -10.02
N LEU A 224 3.75 12.31 -11.05
CA LEU A 224 3.28 13.60 -11.53
C LEU A 224 1.78 13.74 -11.27
N ASP A 225 1.41 14.58 -10.30
CA ASP A 225 0.02 14.95 -10.10
C ASP A 225 -0.33 16.18 -10.95
N VAL A 226 -1.22 15.95 -11.92
CA VAL A 226 -1.73 16.96 -12.85
C VAL A 226 -2.34 18.16 -12.14
N ASN A 227 -2.87 17.98 -10.93
CA ASN A 227 -3.40 19.07 -10.13
C ASN A 227 -2.33 20.11 -9.77
N HIS A 228 -1.06 19.71 -9.59
CA HIS A 228 0.04 20.67 -9.36
C HIS A 228 0.38 21.45 -10.62
N LEU A 229 0.42 20.78 -11.78
CA LEU A 229 0.63 21.47 -13.07
C LEU A 229 -0.50 22.46 -13.38
N MET A 230 -1.75 22.11 -13.03
CA MET A 230 -2.88 23.00 -13.18
C MET A 230 -2.73 24.29 -12.37
N LYS A 231 -2.18 24.23 -11.15
CA LYS A 231 -2.03 25.40 -10.27
C LYS A 231 -1.06 26.45 -10.79
N GLU A 232 -0.13 26.10 -11.67
CA GLU A 232 0.75 27.07 -12.34
C GLU A 232 -0.03 27.93 -13.34
N LEU A 233 -1.13 27.41 -13.90
CA LEU A 233 -2.01 28.17 -14.78
C LEU A 233 -3.00 28.98 -13.93
N GLY A 234 -2.84 30.31 -13.93
CA GLY A 234 -3.75 31.25 -13.23
C GLY A 234 -5.25 30.92 -13.36
N PRO A 235 -5.77 30.60 -14.57
CA PRO A 235 -7.17 30.18 -14.77
C PRO A 235 -7.62 28.91 -14.04
N LEU A 236 -6.70 28.01 -13.72
CA LEU A 236 -6.98 26.70 -13.14
C LEU A 236 -6.66 26.62 -11.65
N LYS A 237 -6.06 27.66 -11.04
CA LYS A 237 -5.74 27.71 -9.61
C LYS A 237 -6.89 27.34 -8.67
N LYS A 238 -8.14 27.65 -9.06
CA LYS A 238 -9.36 27.39 -8.27
C LYS A 238 -10.14 26.16 -8.74
N VAL A 239 -9.67 25.46 -9.78
CA VAL A 239 -10.38 24.33 -10.39
C VAL A 239 -9.74 23.03 -9.89
N THR A 240 -10.51 22.23 -9.17
CA THR A 240 -10.04 20.97 -8.56
C THR A 240 -10.64 19.71 -9.19
N ASN A 241 -11.72 19.86 -9.96
CA ASN A 241 -12.38 18.72 -10.60
C ASN A 241 -11.94 18.57 -12.07
N LEU A 242 -11.69 17.33 -12.47
CA LEU A 242 -11.16 16.97 -13.79
C LEU A 242 -12.06 17.46 -14.95
N PRO A 243 -13.40 17.31 -14.93
CA PRO A 243 -14.25 17.79 -16.03
C PRO A 243 -14.19 19.32 -16.22
N ALA A 244 -14.22 20.09 -15.14
CA ALA A 244 -14.13 21.55 -15.20
C ALA A 244 -12.74 22.00 -15.65
N ALA A 245 -11.67 21.30 -15.24
CA ALA A 245 -10.31 21.57 -15.69
C ALA A 245 -10.21 21.43 -17.20
N ILE A 246 -10.68 20.30 -17.74
CA ILE A 246 -10.70 20.03 -19.19
C ILE A 246 -11.53 21.08 -19.94
N SER A 247 -12.70 21.43 -19.42
CA SER A 247 -13.57 22.46 -20.02
C SER A 247 -12.91 23.84 -20.03
N CYS A 248 -12.25 24.23 -18.92
CA CYS A 248 -11.54 25.50 -18.81
C CYS A 248 -10.37 25.57 -19.79
N VAL A 249 -9.56 24.50 -19.89
CA VAL A 249 -8.46 24.42 -20.85
C VAL A 249 -8.98 24.53 -22.28
N LYS A 250 -10.03 23.76 -22.64
CA LYS A 250 -10.63 23.80 -23.99
C LYS A 250 -11.16 25.18 -24.38
N ARG A 251 -11.72 25.94 -23.44
CA ARG A 251 -12.27 27.29 -23.71
C ARG A 251 -11.18 28.36 -23.86
N ARG A 252 -10.06 28.21 -23.14
CA ARG A 252 -9.04 29.27 -23.03
C ARG A 252 -7.81 29.04 -23.89
N PHE A 253 -7.49 27.79 -24.22
CA PHE A 253 -6.28 27.43 -24.95
C PHE A 253 -6.65 26.55 -26.14
N PHE A 254 -6.19 26.95 -27.34
CA PHE A 254 -6.30 26.13 -28.54
C PHE A 254 -5.05 25.26 -28.66
N VAL A 255 -5.15 24.03 -28.16
CA VAL A 255 -4.11 23.00 -28.30
C VAL A 255 -4.73 21.77 -28.97
N PRO A 256 -4.49 21.56 -30.27
CA PRO A 256 -4.91 20.33 -30.95
C PRO A 256 -4.03 19.19 -30.46
N ILE A 257 -4.65 18.16 -29.87
CA ILE A 257 -3.99 16.92 -29.49
C ILE A 257 -4.86 15.81 -30.05
N ASP A 258 -4.30 15.06 -30.98
CA ASP A 258 -4.91 13.86 -31.52
C ASP A 258 -4.43 12.67 -30.68
N LEU A 259 -5.37 12.02 -30.00
CA LEU A 259 -5.11 10.82 -29.20
C LEU A 259 -5.57 9.60 -30.01
N GLU A 260 -4.63 8.89 -30.60
CA GLU A 260 -4.94 7.62 -31.26
C GLU A 260 -4.94 6.48 -30.22
N ILE A 261 -6.06 5.79 -30.09
CA ILE A 261 -6.16 4.59 -29.23
C ILE A 261 -5.89 3.38 -30.14
N PRO A 262 -4.75 2.68 -30.00
CA PRO A 262 -4.27 1.74 -31.02
C PRO A 262 -5.19 0.55 -31.31
N HIS A 263 -6.21 0.27 -30.48
CA HIS A 263 -7.17 -0.79 -30.70
C HIS A 263 -8.55 -0.29 -30.27
N GLN A 264 -9.55 -0.43 -31.15
CA GLN A 264 -10.97 -0.30 -30.79
C GLN A 264 -11.29 -1.38 -29.76
N VAL A 265 -11.07 -1.11 -28.48
CA VAL A 265 -11.74 -1.82 -27.40
C VAL A 265 -13.22 -1.63 -27.71
N LYS A 266 -13.89 -2.70 -28.15
CA LYS A 266 -15.34 -2.69 -28.41
C LYS A 266 -15.99 -1.82 -27.36
N GLU A 267 -16.62 -0.73 -27.79
CA GLU A 267 -17.44 0.10 -26.94
C GLU A 267 -18.53 -0.81 -26.35
N SER A 268 -18.23 -1.46 -25.23
CA SER A 268 -19.28 -1.81 -24.29
C SER A 268 -19.69 -0.47 -23.70
N GLU A 269 -20.66 0.17 -24.36
CA GLU A 269 -21.42 1.29 -23.84
C GLU A 269 -21.74 1.00 -22.37
N GLY A 270 -21.00 1.61 -21.44
CA GLY A 270 -21.25 1.45 -20.00
C GLY A 270 -20.04 1.40 -19.07
N LYS A 271 -18.81 1.14 -19.53
CA LYS A 271 -17.64 1.08 -18.60
C LYS A 271 -16.96 2.46 -18.44
N THR A 272 -17.54 3.29 -17.57
CA THR A 272 -17.14 4.68 -17.28
C THR A 272 -15.72 4.86 -16.70
N HIS A 273 -15.08 3.81 -16.19
CA HIS A 273 -13.86 3.96 -15.36
C HIS A 273 -12.55 4.15 -16.14
N GLY A 274 -12.39 3.56 -17.33
CA GLY A 274 -11.22 3.79 -18.18
C GLY A 274 -11.13 5.21 -18.76
N HIS A 275 -12.26 5.93 -18.79
CA HIS A 275 -12.30 7.30 -19.31
C HIS A 275 -11.55 8.30 -18.43
N ASN A 276 -11.40 8.05 -17.13
CA ASN A 276 -10.68 8.98 -16.25
C ASN A 276 -9.19 9.02 -16.58
N VAL A 277 -8.55 7.86 -16.79
CA VAL A 277 -7.13 7.79 -17.17
C VAL A 277 -6.90 8.46 -18.53
N LEU A 278 -7.78 8.23 -19.51
CA LEU A 278 -7.72 8.90 -20.81
C LEU A 278 -7.87 10.42 -20.67
N ARG A 279 -8.82 10.88 -19.85
CA ARG A 279 -9.04 12.31 -19.57
C ARG A 279 -7.85 12.95 -18.86
N ILE A 280 -7.23 12.27 -17.90
CA ILE A 280 -6.02 12.70 -17.20
C ILE A 280 -4.87 12.81 -18.21
N SER A 281 -4.68 11.80 -19.06
CA SER A 281 -3.62 11.77 -20.09
C SER A 281 -3.78 12.92 -21.09
N GLN A 282 -5.00 13.15 -21.58
CA GLN A 282 -5.31 14.29 -22.46
C GLN A 282 -5.05 15.63 -21.77
N LEU A 283 -5.46 15.78 -20.51
CA LEU A 283 -5.23 17.00 -19.76
C LEU A 283 -3.73 17.25 -19.54
N PHE A 284 -2.99 16.23 -19.12
CA PHE A 284 -1.54 16.29 -18.93
C PHE A 284 -0.83 16.73 -20.22
N ALA A 285 -1.13 16.09 -21.35
CA ALA A 285 -0.54 16.45 -22.64
C ALA A 285 -0.83 17.91 -23.03
N LYS A 286 -2.05 18.41 -22.79
CA LYS A 286 -2.40 19.81 -23.03
C LYS A 286 -1.63 20.75 -22.12
N LEU A 287 -1.50 20.42 -20.83
CA LEU A 287 -0.76 21.24 -19.88
C LEU A 287 0.72 21.30 -20.25
N CYS A 288 1.35 20.18 -20.62
CA CYS A 288 2.72 20.16 -21.12
C CYS A 288 2.90 21.06 -22.33
N SER A 289 1.97 21.01 -23.30
CA SER A 289 1.99 21.90 -24.48
C SER A 289 1.85 23.38 -24.10
N ILE A 290 0.93 23.73 -23.20
CA ILE A 290 0.70 25.11 -22.74
C ILE A 290 1.92 25.64 -21.98
N LEU A 291 2.49 24.82 -21.10
CA LEU A 291 3.66 25.15 -20.28
C LEU A 291 4.98 25.05 -21.07
N LYS A 292 4.94 24.61 -22.34
CA LYS A 292 6.12 24.36 -23.20
C LYS A 292 7.11 23.40 -22.57
N VAL A 293 6.60 22.40 -21.87
CA VAL A 293 7.39 21.36 -21.23
C VAL A 293 7.44 20.14 -22.14
N ASN A 294 8.64 19.67 -22.46
CA ASN A 294 8.81 18.47 -23.27
C ASN A 294 8.90 17.23 -22.36
N PRO A 295 7.91 16.32 -22.38
CA PRO A 295 7.98 15.08 -21.61
C PRO A 295 8.98 14.07 -22.20
N GLU A 296 9.38 14.20 -23.47
CA GLU A 296 10.27 13.26 -24.17
C GLU A 296 11.75 13.66 -24.14
N ALA A 297 12.13 14.72 -23.41
CA ALA A 297 13.53 15.03 -23.17
C ALA A 297 14.14 14.02 -22.17
N HIS A 298 14.18 12.76 -22.59
CA HIS A 298 15.00 11.72 -21.98
C HIS A 298 16.44 11.98 -22.41
N ASP A 299 17.29 12.42 -21.50
CA ASP A 299 18.71 12.15 -21.65
C ASP A 299 18.84 10.61 -21.60
N ALA A 300 19.09 10.01 -22.76
CA ALA A 300 19.01 8.56 -23.00
C ALA A 300 19.99 7.71 -22.17
N ASP A 301 20.67 8.30 -21.19
CA ASP A 301 21.73 7.68 -20.39
C ASP A 301 21.55 7.87 -18.87
N SER A 302 20.53 8.59 -18.38
CA SER A 302 20.47 8.97 -16.94
C SER A 302 19.12 8.82 -16.21
N GLY A 303 18.01 8.45 -16.87
CA GLY A 303 16.73 8.19 -16.19
C GLY A 303 16.03 9.41 -15.56
N HIS A 304 16.55 10.63 -15.77
CA HIS A 304 15.97 11.86 -15.22
C HIS A 304 14.82 12.42 -16.08
N LEU A 305 13.80 13.00 -15.42
CA LEU A 305 12.78 13.81 -16.09
C LEU A 305 13.42 15.08 -16.70
N SER A 306 12.74 15.69 -17.67
CA SER A 306 13.03 17.07 -18.07
C SER A 306 13.10 17.97 -16.83
N SER A 307 14.12 18.81 -16.73
CA SER A 307 14.34 19.73 -15.58
C SER A 307 13.13 20.60 -15.24
N ALA A 308 12.25 20.84 -16.22
CA ALA A 308 10.99 21.56 -16.03
C ALA A 308 9.89 20.73 -15.32
N LEU A 309 9.88 19.39 -15.46
CA LEU A 309 8.92 18.50 -14.77
C LEU A 309 9.42 18.01 -13.43
N GLU A 310 10.73 17.98 -13.20
CA GLU A 310 11.33 17.56 -11.93
C GLU A 310 10.81 18.39 -10.75
N GLY A 311 10.58 19.70 -10.97
CA GLY A 311 9.95 20.59 -9.98
C GLY A 311 8.47 20.31 -9.67
N PHE A 312 7.82 19.42 -10.42
CA PHE A 312 6.43 18.98 -10.21
C PHE A 312 6.33 17.51 -9.79
N ALA A 313 7.46 16.80 -9.75
CA ALA A 313 7.48 15.40 -9.39
C ALA A 313 7.43 15.21 -7.87
N ASN A 314 6.79 14.13 -7.44
CA ASN A 314 6.85 13.62 -6.07
C ASN A 314 6.34 14.62 -5.01
N ILE A 315 5.37 15.44 -5.41
CA ILE A 315 4.65 16.37 -4.55
C ILE A 315 3.38 15.68 -4.06
N PHE A 316 3.37 15.30 -2.78
CA PHE A 316 2.21 14.70 -2.11
C PHE A 316 1.59 15.63 -1.08
N ASN A 317 2.30 16.69 -0.74
CA ASN A 317 1.83 17.69 0.19
C ASN A 317 1.01 18.73 -0.59
N PRO A 318 -0.22 19.06 -0.17
CA PRO A 318 -0.92 20.23 -0.68
C PRO A 318 -0.06 21.52 -0.61
N CYS A 319 0.96 21.56 0.25
CA CYS A 319 1.65 22.78 0.69
C CYS A 319 3.14 22.93 0.31
N SER A 320 3.74 22.15 -0.60
CA SER A 320 5.17 22.35 -0.88
C SER A 320 5.44 23.22 -2.11
N ARG A 321 5.84 24.48 -1.86
CA ARG A 321 6.89 25.14 -2.64
C ARG A 321 7.68 26.07 -1.70
N ASN A 322 8.82 25.54 -1.21
CA ASN A 322 9.85 26.14 -0.33
C ASN A 322 9.33 26.46 1.09
N SER A 323 9.98 26.15 2.20
CA SER A 323 11.36 25.82 2.57
C SER A 323 11.34 24.92 3.82
N GLN A 324 12.49 24.36 4.17
CA GLN A 324 12.88 23.92 5.52
C GLN A 324 11.95 24.45 6.63
N ASP A 325 11.15 23.57 7.23
CA ASP A 325 11.09 23.37 8.68
C ASP A 325 10.04 22.33 9.04
N SER A 326 10.47 21.42 9.90
CA SER A 326 9.68 20.39 10.55
C SER A 326 8.99 20.96 11.78
N THR A 327 7.66 20.88 11.86
CA THR A 327 6.98 20.58 13.13
C THR A 327 5.60 19.97 12.84
N ASP A 328 5.28 18.88 13.52
CA ASP A 328 3.98 18.23 13.54
C ASP A 328 2.96 19.18 14.20
N GLY A 329 2.26 20.00 13.40
CA GLY A 329 1.33 21.03 13.92
C GLY A 329 0.87 22.10 12.92
N GLU A 330 1.49 22.23 11.74
CA GLU A 330 1.08 23.24 10.75
C GLU A 330 0.03 22.69 9.77
N VAL A 331 -1.13 23.36 9.70
CA VAL A 331 -2.23 23.02 8.78
C VAL A 331 -2.35 24.11 7.72
N GLY A 332 -1.86 23.83 6.52
CA GLY A 332 -1.91 24.80 5.42
C GLY A 332 -3.29 24.97 4.82
N LEU A 333 -4.00 26.03 5.21
CA LEU A 333 -5.24 26.48 4.55
C LEU A 333 -4.95 27.64 3.60
N TRP A 334 -5.41 27.51 2.36
CA TRP A 334 -5.15 28.50 1.32
C TRP A 334 -6.00 29.77 1.52
N THR A 335 -5.42 30.88 1.96
CA THR A 335 -5.96 32.19 1.55
C THR A 335 -4.94 32.96 0.75
N GLU A 336 -5.37 34.05 0.12
CA GLU A 336 -4.70 34.69 -1.02
C GLU A 336 -3.24 35.14 -0.77
N ASN A 337 -2.76 35.02 0.48
CA ASN A 337 -1.37 35.20 0.90
C ASN A 337 -0.83 33.92 1.59
N MET A 338 0.27 33.35 1.07
CA MET A 338 0.95 32.14 1.58
C MET A 338 1.56 32.37 2.97
N ARG A 339 0.85 32.02 4.04
CA ARG A 339 1.44 31.81 5.38
C ARG A 339 1.02 30.44 5.92
N ASN A 340 1.96 29.76 6.57
CA ASN A 340 1.65 28.59 7.39
C ASN A 340 0.79 29.05 8.58
N ILE A 341 -0.28 28.31 8.85
CA ILE A 341 -1.23 28.57 9.92
C ILE A 341 -1.12 27.41 10.90
N SER A 342 -1.01 27.71 12.19
CA SER A 342 -0.98 26.71 13.23
C SER A 342 -2.33 26.01 13.31
N SER A 343 -2.34 24.70 13.62
CA SER A 343 -3.59 23.99 13.94
C SER A 343 -4.37 24.64 15.08
N GLU A 344 -3.68 25.36 15.98
CA GLU A 344 -4.28 26.07 17.10
C GLU A 344 -5.12 27.28 16.66
N ASP A 345 -4.89 27.81 15.45
CA ASP A 345 -5.60 28.97 14.90
C ASP A 345 -6.87 28.58 14.13
N LEU A 346 -7.21 27.29 14.14
CA LEU A 346 -8.32 26.71 13.40
C LEU A 346 -9.50 26.39 14.31
N VAL A 347 -10.67 26.84 13.90
CA VAL A 347 -11.94 26.54 14.57
C VAL A 347 -12.93 25.96 13.59
N PHE A 348 -13.41 24.76 13.89
CA PHE A 348 -14.53 24.14 13.19
C PHE A 348 -15.83 24.76 13.70
N LEU A 349 -16.73 25.06 12.79
CA LEU A 349 -18.00 25.73 13.05
C LEU A 349 -19.13 24.95 12.35
N TRP A 350 -20.20 24.64 13.06
CA TRP A 350 -21.39 23.95 12.50
C TRP A 350 -22.67 24.41 13.21
N GLY A 351 -23.82 23.85 12.80
CA GLY A 351 -25.13 24.22 13.36
C GLY A 351 -25.74 25.50 12.78
N PHE A 352 -25.09 26.11 11.78
CA PHE A 352 -25.70 27.14 10.95
C PHE A 352 -26.68 26.52 9.94
N ARG A 353 -27.68 27.30 9.49
CA ARG A 353 -28.68 26.80 8.53
C ARG A 353 -28.02 26.36 7.22
N GLY A 354 -28.41 25.19 6.71
CA GLY A 354 -27.90 24.68 5.43
C GLY A 354 -28.17 25.62 4.25
N GLY A 355 -27.24 25.68 3.28
CA GLY A 355 -27.35 26.53 2.09
C GLY A 355 -26.69 27.91 2.20
N ILE A 356 -26.02 28.19 3.31
CA ILE A 356 -25.20 29.41 3.49
C ILE A 356 -23.87 29.26 2.74
N SER A 357 -23.47 30.27 1.98
CA SER A 357 -22.15 30.31 1.33
C SER A 357 -21.06 30.77 2.29
N ALA A 358 -19.80 30.39 2.05
CA ALA A 358 -18.66 30.82 2.88
C ALA A 358 -18.57 32.35 3.04
N GLY A 359 -18.91 33.12 1.99
CA GLY A 359 -18.93 34.59 2.05
C GLY A 359 -20.06 35.15 2.92
N MET A 360 -21.24 34.53 2.87
CA MET A 360 -22.36 34.92 3.73
C MET A 360 -22.04 34.59 5.19
N LEU A 361 -21.48 33.41 5.47
CA LEU A 361 -21.05 33.02 6.81
C LEU A 361 -19.95 33.95 7.34
N LYS A 362 -18.98 34.31 6.52
CA LYS A 362 -17.95 35.31 6.86
C LYS A 362 -18.56 36.67 7.20
N SER A 363 -19.57 37.11 6.45
CA SER A 363 -20.28 38.38 6.74
C SER A 363 -21.10 38.33 8.02
N MET A 364 -21.65 37.17 8.40
CA MET A 364 -22.41 36.99 9.65
C MET A 364 -21.49 36.99 10.87
N LEU A 365 -20.31 36.38 10.75
CA LEU A 365 -19.30 36.37 11.81
C LEU A 365 -18.64 37.75 11.96
N HIS A 366 -18.51 38.49 10.87
CA HIS A 366 -17.94 39.83 10.90
C HIS A 366 -18.83 40.79 11.72
N GLY A 367 -18.30 41.27 12.85
CA GLY A 367 -19.04 42.12 13.78
C GLY A 367 -19.87 41.37 14.82
N SER A 368 -19.85 40.02 14.84
CA SER A 368 -20.48 39.24 15.90
C SER A 368 -19.63 39.15 17.16
N HIS A 369 -18.31 39.37 17.09
CA HIS A 369 -17.44 39.38 18.27
C HIS A 369 -16.12 40.09 17.94
N ASP A 370 -15.44 40.66 18.94
CA ASP A 370 -14.20 41.42 18.75
C ASP A 370 -13.08 40.61 18.07
N VAL A 371 -13.10 39.28 18.24
CA VAL A 371 -12.17 38.34 17.58
C VAL A 371 -12.28 38.36 16.05
N PHE A 372 -13.45 38.73 15.51
CA PHE A 372 -13.70 38.85 14.07
C PHE A 372 -13.45 40.25 13.50
N SER A 373 -13.01 41.19 14.34
CA SER A 373 -12.57 42.53 13.88
C SER A 373 -11.22 42.49 13.16
N ASN A 374 -10.44 41.43 13.39
CA ASN A 374 -9.19 41.16 12.69
C ASN A 374 -9.42 40.36 11.40
N GLU A 375 -8.38 40.20 10.59
CA GLU A 375 -8.47 39.42 9.36
C GLU A 375 -8.62 37.92 9.68
N PHE A 376 -9.72 37.32 9.22
CA PHE A 376 -10.00 35.89 9.31
C PHE A 376 -10.57 35.38 7.99
N ASP A 377 -10.52 34.07 7.79
CA ASP A 377 -11.05 33.43 6.60
C ASP A 377 -12.01 32.29 6.94
N VAL A 378 -12.99 32.07 6.07
CA VAL A 378 -14.02 31.04 6.25
C VAL A 378 -14.06 30.15 5.04
N ARG A 379 -14.05 28.84 5.25
CA ARG A 379 -14.17 27.83 4.21
C ARG A 379 -15.20 26.79 4.60
N LEU A 380 -16.11 26.47 3.69
CA LEU A 380 -17.00 25.32 3.87
C LEU A 380 -16.20 24.04 3.64
N LEU A 381 -16.30 23.10 4.58
CA LEU A 381 -15.72 21.76 4.44
C LEU A 381 -16.74 20.80 3.82
N ASP A 382 -18.01 20.94 4.23
CA ASP A 382 -19.16 20.30 3.60
C ASP A 382 -20.41 21.19 3.72
N LYS A 383 -21.61 20.61 3.56
CA LYS A 383 -22.89 21.33 3.70
C LYS A 383 -23.28 21.67 5.14
N SER A 384 -22.60 21.08 6.13
CA SER A 384 -22.92 21.10 7.55
C SER A 384 -21.88 21.83 8.40
N CYS A 385 -20.63 21.92 7.92
CA CYS A 385 -19.48 22.38 8.68
C CYS A 385 -18.60 23.33 7.86
N ALA A 386 -18.08 24.34 8.54
CA ALA A 386 -17.12 25.31 8.05
C ALA A 386 -15.88 25.33 8.94
N ILE A 387 -14.76 25.76 8.39
CA ILE A 387 -13.56 26.09 9.15
C ILE A 387 -13.34 27.60 9.12
N VAL A 388 -13.10 28.15 10.29
CA VAL A 388 -12.69 29.54 10.52
C VAL A 388 -11.20 29.53 10.80
N VAL A 389 -10.49 30.39 10.08
CA VAL A 389 -9.04 30.50 10.11
C VAL A 389 -8.69 31.88 10.64
N PHE A 390 -8.14 31.94 11.84
CA PHE A 390 -7.66 33.18 12.43
C PHE A 390 -6.22 33.45 11.99
N ARG A 391 -5.90 34.68 11.61
CA ARG A 391 -4.52 35.05 11.22
C ARG A 391 -3.64 35.46 12.39
N ASN A 392 -4.25 35.82 13.52
CA ASN A 392 -3.55 36.23 14.72
C ASN A 392 -3.66 35.14 15.78
N PRO A 393 -2.52 34.67 16.33
CA PRO A 393 -2.51 33.65 17.38
C PRO A 393 -3.36 34.04 18.60
N GLY A 394 -4.04 33.05 19.19
CA GLY A 394 -4.83 33.20 20.41
C GLY A 394 -6.26 33.71 20.22
N LEU A 395 -6.63 34.17 19.01
CA LEU A 395 -8.02 34.56 18.71
C LEU A 395 -8.97 33.36 18.65
N SER A 396 -8.48 32.21 18.20
CA SER A 396 -9.22 30.93 18.20
C SER A 396 -9.65 30.53 19.61
N GLY A 397 -8.71 30.53 20.57
CA GLY A 397 -8.99 30.23 21.98
C GLY A 397 -9.92 31.26 22.61
N SER A 398 -9.76 32.54 22.27
CA SER A 398 -10.67 33.60 22.73
C SER A 398 -12.09 33.43 22.18
N PHE A 399 -12.22 32.99 20.92
CA PHE A 399 -13.52 32.69 20.31
C PHE A 399 -14.17 31.45 20.93
N LEU A 400 -13.43 30.36 21.12
CA LEU A 400 -13.93 29.15 21.78
C LEU A 400 -14.36 29.45 23.23
N GLY A 401 -13.57 30.24 23.97
CA GLY A 401 -13.95 30.69 25.32
C GLY A 401 -15.22 31.54 25.35
N ALA A 402 -15.47 32.36 24.32
CA ALA A 402 -16.73 33.10 24.19
C ALA A 402 -17.92 32.18 23.86
N MET A 403 -17.70 31.12 23.09
CA MET A 403 -18.75 30.11 22.79
C MET A 403 -19.17 29.32 24.05
N ASP A 404 -18.24 29.11 24.98
CA ASP A 404 -18.48 28.36 26.22
C ASP A 404 -18.93 29.24 27.41
N SER A 405 -18.77 30.56 27.33
CA SER A 405 -19.12 31.46 28.43
C SER A 405 -20.61 31.85 28.44
N GLU A 406 -21.28 31.69 29.58
CA GLU A 406 -22.65 32.20 29.79
C GLU A 406 -22.73 33.75 29.87
N GLY A 407 -21.61 34.46 29.68
CA GLY A 407 -21.53 35.93 29.78
C GLY A 407 -20.37 36.57 29.01
N VAL A 408 -20.63 37.78 28.52
CA VAL A 408 -19.83 38.65 27.62
C VAL A 408 -19.71 38.14 26.16
N CYS A 409 -20.77 37.56 25.63
CA CYS A 409 -20.97 37.46 24.18
C CYS A 409 -21.70 38.70 23.66
N SER A 410 -21.41 39.12 22.42
CA SER A 410 -22.28 40.09 21.75
C SER A 410 -23.69 39.51 21.58
N GLU A 411 -24.70 40.38 21.50
CA GLU A 411 -26.09 39.96 21.24
C GLU A 411 -26.20 39.13 19.95
N SER A 412 -25.43 39.49 18.92
CA SER A 412 -25.41 38.79 17.63
C SER A 412 -24.82 37.37 17.73
N LEU A 413 -23.70 37.17 18.43
CA LEU A 413 -23.12 35.84 18.59
C LEU A 413 -24.03 34.95 19.47
N ARG A 414 -24.66 35.55 20.48
CA ARG A 414 -25.59 34.84 21.37
C ARG A 414 -26.84 34.35 20.62
N GLU A 415 -27.40 35.14 19.72
CA GLU A 415 -28.50 34.71 18.85
C GLU A 415 -28.09 33.53 17.98
N MET A 416 -26.89 33.57 17.39
CA MET A 416 -26.39 32.45 16.58
C MET A 416 -26.21 31.16 17.40
N ILE A 417 -25.72 31.25 18.63
CA ILE A 417 -25.59 30.10 19.54
C ILE A 417 -26.97 29.53 19.89
N LEU A 418 -27.96 30.38 20.17
CA LEU A 418 -29.35 29.95 20.44
C LEU A 418 -29.99 29.27 19.22
N ASP A 419 -29.63 29.72 18.01
CA ASP A 419 -30.05 29.10 16.75
C ASP A 419 -29.31 27.77 16.45
N GLY A 420 -28.39 27.35 17.33
CA GLY A 420 -27.72 26.05 17.28
C GLY A 420 -26.27 26.08 16.82
N LEU A 421 -25.65 27.27 16.67
CA LEU A 421 -24.24 27.38 16.30
C LEU A 421 -23.33 26.72 17.33
N ARG A 422 -22.43 25.86 16.85
CA ARG A 422 -21.42 25.14 17.65
C ARG A 422 -20.04 25.36 17.06
N ALA A 423 -19.02 25.29 17.93
CA ALA A 423 -17.64 25.43 17.54
C ALA A 423 -16.73 24.43 18.29
N ALA A 424 -15.63 24.03 17.67
CA ALA A 424 -14.58 23.25 18.32
C ALA A 424 -13.20 23.53 17.70
N GLY A 425 -12.16 23.35 18.50
CA GLY A 425 -10.77 23.44 18.03
C GLY A 425 -10.35 22.25 17.18
N TYR A 426 -9.16 22.34 16.58
CA TYR A 426 -8.61 21.29 15.73
C TYR A 426 -8.44 19.93 16.42
N GLU A 427 -8.21 19.90 17.74
CA GLU A 427 -8.07 18.65 18.50
C GLU A 427 -9.32 17.77 18.45
N THR A 428 -10.52 18.36 18.37
CA THR A 428 -11.76 17.59 18.20
C THR A 428 -11.80 16.89 16.84
N TYR A 429 -11.37 17.56 15.77
CA TYR A 429 -11.23 16.94 14.46
C TYR A 429 -10.16 15.84 14.44
N LYS A 430 -9.03 16.07 15.12
CA LYS A 430 -7.98 15.06 15.30
C LYS A 430 -8.50 13.82 16.02
N LYS A 431 -9.35 14.01 17.04
CA LYS A 431 -10.05 12.92 17.76
C LYS A 431 -10.99 12.14 16.83
N VAL A 432 -11.79 12.81 15.99
CA VAL A 432 -12.62 12.15 14.97
C VAL A 432 -11.76 11.27 14.06
N CYS A 433 -10.64 11.79 13.56
CA CYS A 433 -9.75 11.06 12.67
C CYS A 433 -9.13 9.82 13.35
N ARG A 434 -8.64 9.97 14.58
CA ARG A 434 -8.00 8.89 15.35
C ARG A 434 -8.97 7.78 15.72
N LEU A 435 -10.19 8.14 16.11
CA LEU A 435 -11.22 7.18 16.56
C LEU A 435 -12.09 6.67 15.40
N GLY A 436 -11.90 7.16 14.17
CA GLY A 436 -12.68 6.76 13.01
C GLY A 436 -14.17 7.11 13.13
N LEU A 437 -14.52 8.19 13.85
CA LEU A 437 -15.91 8.58 14.15
C LEU A 437 -16.57 9.30 12.96
N TRP A 438 -16.55 8.69 11.78
CA TRP A 438 -17.08 9.28 10.56
C TRP A 438 -18.59 9.02 10.40
N GLU A 439 -19.35 10.10 10.43
CA GLU A 439 -20.77 10.12 10.09
C GLU A 439 -20.99 10.68 8.67
N ARG A 440 -22.26 10.74 8.24
CA ARG A 440 -22.63 11.26 6.92
C ARG A 440 -22.17 12.70 6.71
N ASP A 441 -22.30 13.52 7.75
CA ASP A 441 -21.96 14.94 7.75
C ASP A 441 -20.88 15.20 8.82
N LEU A 442 -19.94 16.12 8.56
CA LEU A 442 -18.83 16.40 9.46
C LEU A 442 -19.32 16.97 10.80
N ALA A 443 -20.40 17.73 10.81
CA ALA A 443 -21.05 18.24 12.02
C ALA A 443 -21.41 17.11 12.99
N ASP A 444 -22.06 16.04 12.51
CA ASP A 444 -22.46 14.89 13.32
C ASP A 444 -21.24 14.14 13.87
N SER A 445 -20.18 14.04 13.06
CA SER A 445 -18.90 13.42 13.44
C SER A 445 -18.24 14.19 14.60
N LEU A 446 -18.23 15.51 14.54
CA LEU A 446 -17.69 16.39 15.57
C LEU A 446 -18.54 16.36 16.85
N ASP A 447 -19.87 16.38 16.73
CA ASP A 447 -20.77 16.25 17.89
C ASP A 447 -20.57 14.92 18.61
N LYS A 448 -20.39 13.81 17.86
CA LYS A 448 -20.08 12.49 18.42
C LYS A 448 -18.75 12.47 19.17
N ALA A 449 -17.71 13.14 18.63
CA ALA A 449 -16.41 13.22 19.30
C ALA A 449 -16.44 14.08 20.58
N LEU A 450 -17.34 15.07 20.65
CA LEU A 450 -17.56 15.91 21.83
C LEU A 450 -18.41 15.21 22.92
N ALA A 451 -19.37 14.37 22.53
CA ALA A 451 -20.28 13.69 23.45
C ALA A 451 -19.61 12.59 24.30
N ASP A 452 -18.41 12.15 23.93
CA ASP A 452 -17.71 11.02 24.56
C ASP A 452 -16.39 11.48 25.24
N PRO A 453 -16.45 12.11 26.44
CA PRO A 453 -15.26 12.61 27.13
C PRO A 453 -14.38 11.51 27.74
N ASP A 454 -14.91 10.29 27.92
CA ASP A 454 -14.24 9.18 28.61
C ASP A 454 -13.33 8.34 27.68
N ASN A 455 -13.37 8.59 26.36
CA ASN A 455 -12.45 7.97 25.40
C ASN A 455 -11.07 8.67 25.32
N ASN A 456 -10.72 9.49 26.31
CA ASN A 456 -9.34 9.84 26.60
C ASN A 456 -8.63 8.60 27.16
N LEU A 457 -8.37 7.61 26.30
CA LEU A 457 -7.28 6.68 26.54
C LEU A 457 -6.05 7.56 26.77
N SER A 458 -5.58 7.53 28.02
CA SER A 458 -4.28 8.01 28.48
C SER A 458 -3.25 7.87 27.38
N GLU A 459 -2.31 8.82 27.29
CA GLU A 459 -1.03 8.66 26.61
C GLU A 459 -0.52 7.22 26.71
N VAL A 460 -0.91 6.37 25.76
CA VAL A 460 -0.16 5.17 25.47
C VAL A 460 1.02 5.79 24.76
N GLY A 461 2.11 5.92 25.52
CA GLY A 461 3.39 6.29 24.98
C GLY A 461 3.59 5.51 23.69
N PHE A 462 4.33 6.11 22.79
CA PHE A 462 5.08 5.35 21.80
C PHE A 462 5.97 4.35 22.56
N GLU A 463 5.40 3.26 23.07
CA GLU A 463 6.13 2.01 23.11
C GLU A 463 6.24 1.61 21.65
N GLU A 464 7.48 1.69 21.17
CA GLU A 464 8.02 0.98 20.04
C GLU A 464 7.70 -0.52 20.16
N SER A 465 6.43 -0.89 20.07
CA SER A 465 6.03 -2.22 19.68
C SER A 465 5.88 -2.16 18.17
N SER A 466 6.80 -2.81 17.49
CA SER A 466 6.81 -3.02 16.05
C SER A 466 5.66 -3.93 15.61
N GLU A 467 4.47 -3.77 16.18
CA GLU A 467 3.27 -4.45 15.73
C GLU A 467 2.68 -3.64 14.59
N ILE A 468 3.09 -4.06 13.40
CA ILE A 468 2.54 -3.65 12.12
C ILE A 468 1.01 -3.68 12.22
N TYR A 469 0.36 -2.52 12.11
CA TYR A 469 -1.10 -2.40 12.16
C TYR A 469 -1.68 -2.99 10.87
N TRP A 470 -1.94 -4.30 10.90
CA TRP A 470 -2.60 -5.02 9.82
C TRP A 470 -4.11 -4.76 9.91
N ASN A 471 -4.70 -4.17 8.88
CA ASN A 471 -6.15 -4.10 8.76
C ASN A 471 -6.69 -5.54 8.62
N SER A 472 -7.36 -6.04 9.64
CA SER A 472 -7.84 -7.43 9.77
C SER A 472 -8.84 -7.83 8.68
N ASP A 473 -9.56 -6.87 8.13
CA ASP A 473 -10.71 -7.13 7.25
C ASP A 473 -10.32 -7.51 5.81
N LEU A 474 -9.03 -7.37 5.46
CA LEU A 474 -8.47 -7.74 4.15
C LEU A 474 -7.48 -8.91 4.25
N MET A 475 -7.36 -9.56 5.41
CA MET A 475 -6.52 -10.75 5.55
C MET A 475 -7.13 -11.91 4.76
N ILE A 476 -6.42 -12.35 3.72
CA ILE A 476 -6.49 -13.75 3.34
C ILE A 476 -5.98 -14.52 4.55
N ASN A 477 -6.79 -15.42 5.08
CA ASN A 477 -6.34 -16.33 6.12
C ASN A 477 -5.13 -17.10 5.55
N LEU A 478 -3.96 -16.89 6.15
CA LEU A 478 -2.72 -17.52 5.68
C LEU A 478 -2.76 -19.04 5.88
N ASP A 479 -3.69 -19.58 6.67
CA ASP A 479 -3.93 -21.02 6.81
C ASP A 479 -4.72 -21.62 5.62
N ASP A 480 -5.33 -20.76 4.78
CA ASP A 480 -6.08 -21.16 3.57
C ASP A 480 -5.24 -21.08 2.27
N LEU A 481 -3.97 -20.66 2.37
CA LEU A 481 -2.95 -20.67 1.30
C LEU A 481 -2.04 -21.89 1.44
#